data_AF-A0A9P5TV93-F1
#
_entry.id   AF-A0A9P5TV93-F1
#
_cell.length_a   1.000
_cell.length_b   1.000
_cell.length_c   1.000
_cell.angle_alpha   90.00
_cell.angle_beta   90.00
_cell.angle_gamma   90.00
#
_symmetry.space_group_name_H-M   'P 1'
#
loop_
_entity.id
_entity.type
_entity.pdbx_description
1 polymer ?
#
loop_
_entity_poly.entity_id
_entity_poly.type
_entity_poly.pdbx_seq_one_letter_code
_entity_poly.pdbx_strand_id
1 'polypeptide(L)'
;MEDSDVDVLIVLKEHERSGELVDLNRGHVRVEALFSSRTVYGNRQDVEHLRLEAMTILEDGLTRLNNVADEVKKIKKCVTEVQILENFIQPSQQSIREECILALRKITELLDIQPLHHPMRTMLASVVFDYVGQIRTLLTQNEVDAATGDLPIWKMVWNRLQPTSMTMCYIKHILASKKLADRFEEEGEVDDSMYKDIVR
;
A
#
# COMPACT_ATOMS: atom_id res chain seq x y z
N MET A 1 -0.09 32.40 -18.40
CA MET A 1 1.26 31.85 -18.18
C MET A 1 1.15 31.08 -16.90
N GLU A 2 1.16 29.76 -16.99
CA GLU A 2 1.24 28.89 -15.82
C GLU A 2 2.69 28.90 -15.35
N ASP A 3 2.90 29.26 -14.08
CA ASP A 3 4.22 29.20 -13.45
C ASP A 3 4.67 27.73 -13.45
N SER A 4 5.65 27.41 -14.29
CA SER A 4 6.28 26.09 -14.30
C SER A 4 7.42 26.10 -13.30
N ASP A 5 7.19 25.50 -12.13
CA ASP A 5 8.24 25.29 -11.14
C ASP A 5 9.24 24.24 -11.65
N VAL A 6 10.54 24.52 -11.52
CA VAL A 6 11.63 23.61 -11.89
C VAL A 6 12.26 23.07 -10.61
N ASP A 7 12.12 21.77 -10.38
CA ASP A 7 12.82 21.09 -9.29
C ASP A 7 14.23 20.67 -9.73
N VAL A 8 15.23 21.03 -8.92
CA VAL A 8 16.64 20.69 -9.17
C VAL A 8 17.14 19.73 -8.09
N LEU A 9 17.47 18.51 -8.49
CA LEU A 9 18.15 17.53 -7.63
C LEU A 9 19.66 17.69 -7.76
N ILE A 10 20.33 18.03 -6.66
CA ILE A 10 21.79 18.12 -6.60
C ILE A 10 22.33 16.89 -5.86
N VAL A 11 23.16 16.10 -6.54
CA VAL A 11 23.86 14.96 -5.95
C VAL A 11 25.34 15.30 -5.82
N LEU A 12 25.86 15.32 -4.59
CA LEU A 12 27.28 15.59 -4.32
C LEU A 12 27.99 14.29 -3.95
N LYS A 13 29.17 14.03 -4.56
CA LYS A 13 29.99 12.83 -4.31
C LYS A 13 30.42 12.63 -2.85
N GLU A 14 30.46 13.70 -2.06
CA GLU A 14 30.75 13.60 -0.62
C GLU A 14 29.63 12.91 0.15
N HIS A 15 28.36 13.05 -0.26
CA HIS A 15 27.24 12.35 0.36
C HIS A 15 27.27 10.84 0.10
N GLU A 16 27.74 10.40 -1.08
CA GLU A 16 27.90 8.97 -1.41
C GLU A 16 28.92 8.26 -0.50
N ARG A 17 29.94 8.98 -0.01
CA ARG A 17 30.98 8.42 0.87
C ARG A 17 30.58 8.36 2.34
N SER A 18 29.68 9.23 2.75
CA SER A 18 29.26 9.33 4.16
C SER A 18 28.41 8.14 4.61
N GLY A 19 27.71 7.46 3.69
CA GLY A 19 26.68 6.48 4.03
C GLY A 19 25.49 7.06 4.81
N GLU A 20 25.52 8.36 5.14
CA GLU A 20 24.43 9.08 5.74
C GLU A 20 23.39 9.34 4.66
N LEU A 21 22.24 8.70 4.83
CA LEU A 21 21.01 9.08 4.15
C LEU A 21 20.79 10.56 4.46
N VAL A 22 20.99 11.42 3.45
CA VAL A 22 20.47 12.79 3.45
C VAL A 22 19.05 12.74 3.99
N ASP A 23 18.69 13.64 4.91
CA ASP A 23 17.38 13.65 5.56
C ASP A 23 16.27 13.80 4.49
N LEU A 24 15.77 12.66 4.05
CA LEU A 24 14.87 12.45 2.93
C LEU A 24 13.46 12.24 3.47
N ASN A 25 12.93 13.23 4.20
CA ASN A 25 11.53 13.25 4.64
C ASN A 25 10.51 13.25 3.47
N ARG A 26 10.96 13.09 2.22
CA ARG A 26 10.15 12.97 1.00
C ARG A 26 10.67 11.85 0.08
N GLY A 27 10.73 10.62 0.60
CA GLY A 27 11.22 9.45 -0.15
C GLY A 27 10.55 9.26 -1.53
N HIS A 28 9.24 9.50 -1.66
CA HIS A 28 8.51 9.45 -2.94
C HIS A 28 9.02 10.47 -3.96
N VAL A 29 9.25 11.72 -3.53
CA VAL A 29 9.77 12.79 -4.39
C VAL A 29 11.15 12.43 -4.94
N ARG A 30 11.97 11.71 -4.16
CA ARG A 30 13.28 11.21 -4.64
C ARG A 30 13.13 10.16 -5.74
N VAL A 31 12.23 9.19 -5.57
CA VAL A 31 11.99 8.14 -6.58
C VAL A 31 11.51 8.78 -7.88
N GLU A 32 10.48 9.63 -7.82
CA GLU A 32 9.94 10.34 -8.98
C GLU A 32 11.01 11.20 -9.67
N ALA A 33 11.73 12.03 -8.90
CA ALA A 33 12.79 12.88 -9.43
C ALA A 33 13.91 12.07 -10.10
N LEU A 34 14.28 10.89 -9.56
CA LEU A 34 15.31 10.05 -10.18
C LEU A 34 14.88 9.51 -11.55
N PHE A 35 13.58 9.23 -11.75
CA PHE A 35 13.07 8.76 -13.02
C PHE A 35 12.80 9.89 -14.03
N SER A 36 12.28 11.03 -13.56
CA SER A 36 11.94 12.19 -14.40
C SER A 36 13.13 13.11 -14.69
N SER A 37 14.21 13.01 -13.90
CA SER A 37 15.38 13.88 -14.04
C SER A 37 16.10 13.72 -15.38
N ARG A 38 16.67 14.84 -15.84
CA ARG A 38 17.65 14.90 -16.91
C ARG A 38 18.95 15.43 -16.32
N THR A 39 20.08 14.84 -16.72
CA THR A 39 21.39 15.34 -16.31
C THR A 39 21.66 16.68 -16.98
N VAL A 40 21.61 17.78 -16.21
CA VAL A 40 21.95 19.13 -16.69
C VAL A 40 23.45 19.38 -16.64
N TYR A 41 24.13 18.84 -15.61
CA TYR A 41 25.58 18.92 -15.42
C TYR A 41 26.10 17.63 -14.76
N GLY A 42 27.30 17.19 -15.15
CA GLY A 42 27.93 15.95 -14.66
C GLY A 42 27.75 14.74 -15.57
N ASN A 43 28.18 13.56 -15.11
CA ASN A 43 28.02 12.30 -15.83
C ASN A 43 26.80 11.54 -15.30
N ARG A 44 25.89 11.13 -16.19
CA ARG A 44 24.72 10.32 -15.84
C ARG A 44 25.08 9.01 -15.12
N GLN A 45 26.21 8.40 -15.48
CA GLN A 45 26.66 7.15 -14.86
C GLN A 45 26.90 7.29 -13.35
N ASP A 46 27.21 8.50 -12.86
CA ASP A 46 27.44 8.75 -11.44
C ASP A 46 26.16 8.52 -10.62
N VAL A 47 24.97 8.74 -11.20
CA VAL A 47 23.67 8.57 -10.51
C VAL A 47 22.92 7.29 -10.90
N GLU A 48 23.51 6.44 -11.75
CA GLU A 48 22.81 5.25 -12.25
C GLU A 48 22.48 4.26 -11.14
N HIS A 49 23.36 4.12 -10.14
CA HIS A 49 23.11 3.29 -8.97
C HIS A 49 21.88 3.74 -8.17
N LEU A 50 21.62 5.05 -8.07
CA LEU A 50 20.42 5.61 -7.43
C LEU A 50 19.16 5.29 -8.23
N ARG A 51 19.24 5.31 -9.56
CA ARG A 51 18.13 4.91 -10.44
C ARG A 51 17.80 3.43 -10.28
N LEU A 52 18.81 2.57 -10.19
CA LEU A 52 18.64 1.14 -9.92
C LEU A 52 18.06 0.88 -8.53
N GLU A 53 18.48 1.63 -7.52
CA GLU A 53 17.89 1.59 -6.17
C GLU A 53 16.40 1.98 -6.22
N ALA A 54 16.07 3.09 -6.91
CA ALA A 54 14.70 3.53 -7.08
C ALA A 54 13.84 2.48 -7.83
N MET A 55 14.40 1.80 -8.84
CA MET A 55 13.71 0.73 -9.56
C MET A 55 13.41 -0.46 -8.64
N THR A 56 14.41 -0.91 -7.88
CA THR A 56 14.25 -1.98 -6.88
C THR A 56 13.12 -1.66 -5.88
N ILE A 57 13.07 -0.40 -5.41
CA ILE A 57 12.02 0.07 -4.50
C ILE A 57 10.64 0.01 -5.15
N LEU A 58 10.52 0.40 -6.43
CA LEU A 58 9.26 0.33 -7.16
C LEU A 58 8.82 -1.13 -7.39
N GLU A 59 9.73 -2.01 -7.78
CA GLU A 59 9.46 -3.43 -8.00
C GLU A 59 9.02 -4.14 -6.70
N ASP A 60 9.69 -3.86 -5.58
CA ASP A 60 9.28 -4.36 -4.26
C ASP A 60 7.90 -3.80 -3.87
N GLY A 61 7.69 -2.49 -4.08
CA GLY A 61 6.40 -1.84 -3.86
C GLY A 61 5.28 -2.49 -4.64
N LEU A 62 5.47 -2.67 -5.95
CA LEU A 62 4.49 -3.32 -6.84
C LEU A 62 4.20 -4.75 -6.38
N THR A 63 5.24 -5.53 -6.09
CA THR A 63 5.10 -6.91 -5.59
C THR A 63 4.29 -6.96 -4.30
N ARG A 64 4.58 -6.07 -3.34
CA ARG A 64 3.83 -5.97 -2.08
C ARG A 64 2.37 -5.60 -2.32
N LEU A 65 2.11 -4.61 -3.16
CA LEU A 65 0.75 -4.19 -3.48
C LEU A 65 -0.05 -5.29 -4.20
N ASN A 66 0.61 -6.08 -5.03
CA ASN A 66 0.01 -7.27 -5.66
C ASN A 66 -0.40 -8.29 -4.62
N ASN A 67 0.49 -8.58 -3.67
CA ASN A 67 0.19 -9.50 -2.58
C ASN A 67 -0.95 -8.98 -1.69
N VAL A 68 -0.96 -7.68 -1.37
CA VAL A 68 -2.08 -7.05 -0.63
C VAL A 68 -3.39 -7.20 -1.41
N ALA A 69 -3.36 -7.01 -2.73
CA ALA A 69 -4.53 -7.17 -3.58
C ALA A 69 -5.11 -8.59 -3.51
N ASP A 70 -4.25 -9.59 -3.52
CA ASP A 70 -4.67 -10.99 -3.47
C ASP A 70 -5.25 -11.36 -2.10
N GLU A 71 -4.69 -10.87 -1.00
CA GLU A 71 -5.28 -11.06 0.33
C GLU A 71 -6.64 -10.36 0.46
N VAL A 72 -6.79 -9.18 -0.15
CA VAL A 72 -8.08 -8.46 -0.20
C VAL A 72 -9.12 -9.23 -1.00
N LYS A 73 -8.73 -9.92 -2.09
CA LYS A 73 -9.65 -10.78 -2.84
C LYS A 73 -10.17 -11.93 -1.98
N LYS A 74 -9.32 -12.54 -1.14
CA LYS A 74 -9.73 -13.58 -0.19
C LYS A 74 -10.74 -13.05 0.82
N ILE A 75 -10.48 -11.88 1.42
CA ILE A 75 -11.42 -11.22 2.33
C ILE A 75 -12.76 -10.95 1.64
N LYS A 76 -12.75 -10.40 0.42
CA LYS A 76 -13.98 -10.15 -0.35
C LYS A 76 -14.76 -11.43 -0.60
N LYS A 77 -14.08 -12.52 -0.95
CA LYS A 77 -14.71 -13.83 -1.14
C LYS A 77 -15.40 -14.29 0.15
N CYS A 78 -14.70 -14.23 1.28
CA CYS A 78 -15.24 -14.58 2.59
C CYS A 78 -16.51 -13.77 2.94
N VAL A 79 -16.46 -12.45 2.77
CA VAL A 79 -17.61 -11.57 3.04
C VAL A 79 -18.79 -11.87 2.11
N THR A 80 -18.51 -12.15 0.83
CA THR A 80 -19.54 -12.43 -0.18
C THR A 80 -20.23 -13.78 0.07
N GLU A 81 -19.47 -14.78 0.52
CA GLU A 81 -19.98 -16.12 0.84
C GLU A 81 -20.95 -16.08 2.04
N VAL A 82 -20.60 -15.30 3.05
CA VAL A 82 -21.34 -15.24 4.32
C VAL A 82 -22.49 -14.23 4.31
N GLN A 83 -22.35 -13.16 3.52
CA GLN A 83 -23.30 -12.05 3.28
C GLN A 83 -23.64 -11.16 4.48
N ILE A 84 -23.90 -11.74 5.66
CA ILE A 84 -24.35 -11.04 6.86
C ILE A 84 -23.57 -11.47 8.11
N LEU A 85 -23.51 -10.58 9.11
CA LEU A 85 -22.77 -10.82 10.35
C LEU A 85 -23.29 -12.05 11.10
N GLU A 86 -24.61 -12.26 11.11
CA GLU A 86 -25.27 -13.34 11.83
C GLU A 86 -24.83 -14.72 11.32
N ASN A 87 -24.51 -14.83 10.04
CA ASN A 87 -23.95 -16.03 9.45
C ASN A 87 -22.46 -16.15 9.79
N PHE A 88 -21.73 -15.03 9.76
CA PHE A 88 -20.28 -15.00 9.97
C PHE A 88 -19.85 -15.54 11.33
N ILE A 89 -20.65 -15.26 12.36
CA ILE A 89 -20.38 -15.69 13.73
C ILE A 89 -20.78 -17.14 14.01
N GLN A 90 -21.44 -17.82 13.07
CA GLN A 90 -21.85 -19.21 13.29
C GLN A 90 -20.61 -20.12 13.40
N PRO A 91 -20.64 -21.13 14.28
CA PRO A 91 -19.55 -22.10 14.41
C PRO A 91 -19.22 -22.80 13.08
N SER A 92 -20.21 -23.02 12.23
CA SER A 92 -20.05 -23.60 10.89
C SER A 92 -19.15 -22.76 9.96
N GLN A 93 -18.99 -21.46 10.23
CA GLN A 93 -18.17 -20.53 9.46
C GLN A 93 -16.79 -20.28 10.08
N GLN A 94 -16.34 -21.14 11.00
CA GLN A 94 -15.01 -21.02 11.61
C GLN A 94 -13.89 -20.97 10.56
N SER A 95 -13.92 -21.83 9.54
CA SER A 95 -12.90 -21.84 8.48
C SER A 95 -12.80 -20.51 7.72
N ILE A 96 -13.94 -19.88 7.42
CA ILE A 96 -14.00 -18.57 6.76
C ILE A 96 -13.42 -17.48 7.67
N ARG A 97 -13.71 -17.55 8.98
CA ARG A 97 -13.16 -16.64 9.98
C ARG A 97 -11.63 -16.80 10.10
N GLU A 98 -11.11 -18.02 10.07
CA GLU A 98 -9.66 -18.30 10.02
C GLU A 98 -9.01 -17.70 8.77
N GLU A 99 -9.60 -17.93 7.59
CA GLU A 99 -9.10 -17.37 6.33
C GLU A 99 -9.07 -15.84 6.37
N CYS A 100 -10.12 -15.20 6.91
CA CYS A 100 -10.16 -13.74 7.10
C CYS A 100 -9.05 -13.24 8.01
N ILE A 101 -8.85 -13.87 9.17
CA ILE A 101 -7.78 -13.47 10.11
C ILE A 101 -6.42 -13.60 9.45
N LEU A 102 -6.16 -14.72 8.76
CA LEU A 102 -4.88 -14.95 8.07
C LEU A 102 -4.63 -13.90 6.99
N ALA A 103 -5.63 -13.58 6.18
CA ALA A 103 -5.51 -12.54 5.16
C ALA A 103 -5.25 -11.15 5.79
N LEU A 104 -5.96 -10.81 6.87
CA LEU A 104 -5.74 -9.54 7.59
C LEU A 104 -4.33 -9.46 8.20
N ARG A 105 -3.85 -10.53 8.85
CA ARG A 105 -2.48 -10.61 9.36
C ARG A 105 -1.47 -10.40 8.23
N LYS A 106 -1.68 -11.08 7.10
CA LYS A 106 -0.78 -10.96 5.96
C LYS A 106 -0.74 -9.53 5.39
N ILE A 107 -1.88 -8.85 5.30
CA ILE A 107 -1.94 -7.44 4.92
C ILE A 107 -1.15 -6.57 5.91
N THR A 108 -1.30 -6.81 7.22
CA THR A 108 -0.58 -6.02 8.23
C THR A 108 0.93 -6.22 8.21
N GLU A 109 1.40 -7.41 7.81
CA GLU A 109 2.83 -7.71 7.59
C GLU A 109 3.35 -7.05 6.30
N LEU A 110 2.62 -7.19 5.19
CA LEU A 110 3.02 -6.62 3.90
C LEU A 110 3.15 -5.10 3.95
N LEU A 111 2.31 -4.44 4.74
CA LEU A 111 2.29 -3.01 4.96
C LEU A 111 3.11 -2.55 6.17
N ASP A 112 3.82 -3.46 6.85
CA ASP A 112 4.80 -3.11 7.89
C ASP A 112 6.12 -2.66 7.28
N ILE A 113 6.07 -1.55 6.55
CA ILE A 113 7.23 -1.01 5.84
C ILE A 113 8.09 -0.23 6.84
N GLN A 114 9.32 -0.73 7.03
CA GLN A 114 10.37 -0.10 7.82
C GLN A 114 11.57 0.24 6.93
N PRO A 115 12.33 1.31 7.25
CA PRO A 115 12.06 2.29 8.31
C PRO A 115 10.87 3.22 7.98
N LEU A 116 10.41 4.04 8.93
CA LEU A 116 9.27 4.94 8.72
C LEU A 116 9.49 5.97 7.58
N HIS A 117 10.74 6.28 7.23
CA HIS A 117 11.08 7.16 6.12
C HIS A 117 11.27 6.42 4.78
N HIS A 118 10.95 5.10 4.73
CA HIS A 118 11.09 4.32 3.51
C HIS A 118 10.25 4.95 2.37
N PRO A 119 10.79 5.14 1.16
CA PRO A 119 10.09 5.79 0.05
C PRO A 119 8.71 5.18 -0.25
N MET A 120 8.59 3.85 -0.28
CA MET A 120 7.28 3.17 -0.41
C MET A 120 6.24 3.63 0.63
N ARG A 121 6.65 3.92 1.86
CA ARG A 121 5.73 4.38 2.91
C ARG A 121 5.18 5.77 2.57
N THR A 122 6.01 6.62 1.99
CA THR A 122 5.61 7.98 1.56
C THR A 122 4.82 8.00 0.25
N MET A 123 4.91 6.94 -0.56
CA MET A 123 4.10 6.75 -1.78
C MET A 123 2.65 6.36 -1.45
N LEU A 124 2.43 5.71 -0.31
CA LEU A 124 1.10 5.34 0.15
C LEU A 124 0.51 6.48 0.99
N ALA A 125 -0.81 6.68 0.90
CA ALA A 125 -1.50 7.64 1.76
C ALA A 125 -1.26 7.28 3.23
N SER A 126 -0.80 8.25 4.03
CA SER A 126 -0.42 8.06 5.44
C SER A 126 -1.50 7.33 6.26
N VAL A 127 -2.75 7.66 5.98
CA VAL A 127 -3.95 7.08 6.57
C VAL A 127 -4.06 5.55 6.40
N VAL A 128 -3.44 4.96 5.37
CA VAL A 128 -3.38 3.48 5.20
C VAL A 128 -2.71 2.85 6.42
N PHE A 129 -1.64 3.46 6.93
CA PHE A 129 -0.90 2.93 8.07
C PHE A 129 -1.68 3.06 9.38
N ASP A 130 -2.54 4.07 9.51
CA ASP A 130 -3.44 4.20 10.65
C ASP A 130 -4.46 3.05 10.69
N TYR A 131 -4.99 2.65 9.54
CA TYR A 131 -5.90 1.49 9.45
C TYR A 131 -5.17 0.17 9.68
N VAL A 132 -3.96 0.00 9.14
CA VAL A 132 -3.12 -1.17 9.41
C VAL A 132 -2.83 -1.27 10.90
N GLY A 133 -2.51 -0.15 11.55
CA GLY A 133 -2.34 -0.06 13.00
C GLY A 133 -3.59 -0.52 13.75
N GLN A 134 -4.77 -0.03 13.37
CA GLN A 134 -6.05 -0.45 13.97
C GLN A 134 -6.32 -1.95 13.80
N ILE A 135 -6.07 -2.52 12.61
CA ILE A 135 -6.22 -3.96 12.37
C ILE A 135 -5.23 -4.75 13.23
N ARG A 136 -3.97 -4.31 13.30
CA ARG A 136 -2.94 -4.95 14.12
C ARG A 136 -3.35 -4.95 15.60
N THR A 137 -3.77 -3.79 16.13
CA THR A 137 -4.29 -3.68 17.50
C THR A 137 -5.47 -4.62 17.74
N LEU A 138 -6.42 -4.67 16.81
CA LEU A 138 -7.57 -5.57 16.88
C LEU A 138 -7.15 -7.04 16.98
N LEU A 139 -6.18 -7.46 16.16
CA LEU A 139 -5.71 -8.84 16.08
C LEU A 139 -4.82 -9.25 17.26
N THR A 140 -4.02 -8.34 17.81
CA THR A 140 -3.06 -8.63 18.89
C THR A 140 -3.67 -8.49 20.28
N GLN A 141 -4.47 -7.45 20.54
CA GLN A 141 -4.99 -7.20 21.89
C GLN A 141 -6.14 -8.12 22.28
N ASN A 142 -6.91 -8.60 21.32
CA ASN A 142 -8.14 -9.35 21.60
C ASN A 142 -7.98 -10.86 21.39
N GLU A 143 -6.74 -11.35 21.21
CA GLU A 143 -6.42 -12.76 20.90
C GLU A 143 -7.46 -13.40 19.98
N VAL A 144 -7.73 -12.75 18.84
CA VAL A 144 -8.87 -13.12 17.99
C VAL A 144 -8.71 -14.57 17.56
N ASP A 145 -9.48 -15.43 18.20
CA ASP A 145 -9.53 -16.86 17.96
C ASP A 145 -10.77 -17.15 17.12
N ALA A 146 -10.56 -17.86 16.03
CA ALA A 146 -11.62 -18.22 15.10
C ALA A 146 -12.67 -19.14 15.75
N ALA A 147 -12.29 -19.90 16.78
CA ALA A 147 -13.18 -20.79 17.49
C ALA A 147 -14.07 -20.04 18.49
N THR A 148 -13.58 -18.96 19.10
CA THR A 148 -14.35 -18.19 20.08
C THR A 148 -15.32 -17.20 19.41
N GLY A 149 -16.59 -17.31 19.79
CA GLY A 149 -17.70 -16.50 19.27
C GLY A 149 -17.84 -15.15 19.97
N ASP A 150 -16.75 -14.42 20.24
CA ASP A 150 -16.83 -13.08 20.83
C ASP A 150 -17.44 -12.09 19.82
N LEU A 151 -18.78 -12.01 19.87
CA LEU A 151 -19.61 -11.22 18.97
C LEU A 151 -19.15 -9.75 18.83
N PRO A 152 -18.81 -9.03 19.92
CA PRO A 152 -18.18 -7.72 19.84
C PRO A 152 -16.95 -7.66 18.92
N ILE A 153 -16.00 -8.58 19.07
CA ILE A 153 -14.77 -8.61 18.27
C ILE A 153 -15.11 -8.88 16.80
N TRP A 154 -15.95 -9.89 16.54
CA TRP A 154 -16.33 -10.25 15.17
C TRP A 154 -17.13 -9.17 14.48
N LYS A 155 -17.95 -8.41 15.22
CA LYS A 155 -18.62 -7.21 14.70
C LYS A 155 -17.63 -6.12 14.33
N MET A 156 -16.60 -5.88 15.14
CA MET A 156 -15.54 -4.92 14.81
C MET A 156 -14.78 -5.33 13.55
N VAL A 157 -14.39 -6.62 13.44
CA VAL A 157 -13.75 -7.17 12.24
C VAL A 157 -14.68 -6.98 11.04
N TRP A 158 -15.92 -7.48 11.11
CA TRP A 158 -16.89 -7.45 10.02
C TRP A 158 -17.15 -6.04 9.48
N ASN A 159 -17.29 -5.05 10.37
CA ASN A 159 -17.48 -3.65 9.99
C ASN A 159 -16.30 -3.11 9.17
N ARG A 160 -15.07 -3.59 9.42
CA ARG A 160 -13.88 -3.21 8.64
C ARG A 160 -13.82 -3.91 7.28
N LEU A 161 -14.43 -5.08 7.14
CA LEU A 161 -14.47 -5.81 5.87
C LEU A 161 -15.56 -5.31 4.91
N GLN A 162 -16.50 -4.48 5.41
CA GLN A 162 -17.59 -3.97 4.58
C GLN A 162 -17.06 -3.12 3.41
N PRO A 163 -17.67 -3.20 2.21
CA PRO A 163 -17.25 -2.41 1.05
C PRO A 163 -17.27 -0.89 1.25
N THR A 164 -18.08 -0.42 2.22
CA THR A 164 -18.27 0.98 2.62
C THR A 164 -17.33 1.41 3.75
N SER A 165 -16.57 0.48 4.34
CA SER A 165 -15.62 0.81 5.38
C SER A 165 -14.49 1.66 4.81
N MET A 166 -13.99 2.62 5.58
CA MET A 166 -12.86 3.44 5.15
C MET A 166 -11.62 2.59 4.84
N THR A 167 -11.39 1.51 5.59
CA THR A 167 -10.33 0.53 5.34
C THR A 167 -10.44 -0.04 3.93
N MET A 168 -11.64 -0.48 3.53
CA MET A 168 -11.87 -1.02 2.19
C MET A 168 -11.86 0.06 1.11
N CYS A 169 -12.24 1.30 1.41
CA CYS A 169 -12.09 2.43 0.50
C CYS A 169 -10.63 2.71 0.16
N TYR A 170 -9.73 2.71 1.15
CA TYR A 170 -8.30 2.93 0.89
C TYR A 170 -7.65 1.75 0.17
N ILE A 171 -8.06 0.53 0.50
CA ILE A 171 -7.66 -0.64 -0.26
C ILE A 171 -8.12 -0.53 -1.72
N LYS A 172 -9.36 -0.09 -1.98
CA LYS A 172 -9.85 0.16 -3.35
C LYS A 172 -9.01 1.22 -4.07
N HIS A 173 -8.64 2.31 -3.38
CA HIS A 173 -7.78 3.34 -3.95
C HIS A 173 -6.40 2.77 -4.36
N ILE A 174 -5.79 1.95 -3.50
CA ILE A 174 -4.52 1.25 -3.81
C ILE A 174 -4.69 0.37 -5.06
N LEU A 175 -5.78 -0.40 -5.13
CA LEU A 175 -6.07 -1.27 -6.28
C LEU A 175 -6.33 -0.49 -7.57
N ALA A 176 -7.04 0.63 -7.49
CA ALA A 176 -7.28 1.51 -8.62
C ALA A 176 -5.98 2.16 -9.11
N SER A 177 -5.14 2.63 -8.19
CA SER A 177 -3.81 3.18 -8.50
C SER A 177 -2.92 2.15 -9.18
N LYS A 178 -2.93 0.90 -8.71
CA LYS A 178 -2.24 -0.20 -9.38
C LYS A 178 -2.78 -0.43 -10.80
N LYS A 179 -4.11 -0.56 -10.95
CA LYS A 179 -4.73 -0.81 -12.25
C LYS A 179 -4.39 0.29 -13.26
N LEU A 180 -4.28 1.53 -12.81
CA LEU A 180 -3.83 2.65 -13.63
C LEU A 180 -2.36 2.48 -14.04
N ALA A 181 -1.47 2.11 -13.10
CA ALA A 181 -0.07 1.85 -13.39
C ALA A 181 0.13 0.72 -14.41
N ASP A 182 -0.55 -0.43 -14.23
CA ASP A 182 -0.50 -1.56 -15.17
C ASP A 182 -0.87 -1.11 -16.59
N ARG A 183 -1.84 -0.20 -16.74
CA ARG A 183 -2.30 0.29 -18.05
C ARG A 183 -1.31 1.23 -18.73
N PHE A 184 -0.56 2.02 -17.96
CA PHE A 184 0.52 2.82 -18.50
C PHE A 184 1.67 1.94 -19.04
N GLU A 185 1.98 0.82 -18.38
CA GLU A 185 3.01 -0.11 -18.84
C GLU A 185 2.60 -0.87 -20.12
N GLU A 186 1.32 -1.20 -20.26
CA GLU A 186 0.78 -1.90 -21.43
C GLU A 186 0.59 -0.99 -22.67
N GLU A 187 1.03 0.27 -22.64
CA GLU A 187 0.72 1.32 -23.64
C GLU A 187 -0.79 1.46 -23.91
N GLY A 188 -1.62 1.11 -22.92
CA GLY A 188 -3.07 1.15 -23.06
C GLY A 188 -3.62 2.57 -22.95
N GLU A 189 -4.72 2.85 -23.66
CA GLU A 189 -5.47 4.08 -23.43
C GLU A 189 -5.99 4.12 -21.97
N VAL A 190 -5.64 5.20 -21.29
CA VAL A 190 -6.15 5.54 -19.97
C VAL A 190 -7.39 6.41 -20.16
N ASP A 191 -8.55 5.91 -19.71
CA ASP A 191 -9.81 6.63 -19.75
C ASP A 191 -10.08 7.37 -18.43
N ASP A 192 -10.81 8.49 -18.49
CA ASP A 192 -11.20 9.32 -17.34
C ASP A 192 -11.97 8.51 -16.27
N SER A 193 -12.66 7.43 -16.67
CA SER A 193 -13.32 6.53 -15.73
C SER A 193 -12.35 5.82 -14.78
N MET A 194 -11.08 5.64 -15.15
CA MET A 194 -10.06 5.01 -14.31
C MET A 194 -9.62 5.91 -13.16
N TYR A 195 -9.68 7.24 -13.35
CA TYR A 195 -9.37 8.21 -12.31
C TYR A 195 -10.50 8.38 -11.29
N LYS A 196 -11.75 8.02 -11.63
CA LYS A 196 -12.92 8.14 -10.72
C LYS A 196 -12.76 7.32 -9.43
N ASP A 197 -12.02 6.22 -9.49
CA ASP A 197 -11.78 5.36 -8.33
C ASP A 197 -10.53 5.78 -7.51
N ILE A 198 -9.76 6.76 -8.03
CA ILE A 198 -8.53 7.30 -7.42
C ILE A 198 -8.81 8.68 -6.81
N VAL A 199 -9.43 9.59 -7.56
CA VAL A 199 -9.71 10.95 -7.13
C VAL A 199 -11.01 10.97 -6.32
N ARG A 200 -10.92 11.39 -5.05
CA ARG A 200 -12.07 11.71 -4.20
C ARG A 200 -12.42 13.19 -4.30
#